data_AF-A0A960WJT6-F1
#
_entry.id   AF-A0A960WJT6-F1
#
_cell.length_a   1.000
_cell.length_b   1.000
_cell.length_c   1.000
_cell.angle_alpha   90.00
_cell.angle_beta   90.00
_cell.angle_gamma   90.00
#
_symmetry.space_group_name_H-M   'P 1'
#
loop_
_entity.id
_entity.type
_entity.pdbx_description
1 polymer ?
#
loop_
_entity_poly.entity_id
_entity_poly.type
_entity_poly.pdbx_seq_one_letter_code
_entity_poly.pdbx_strand_id
1 'polypeptide(L)'
;MKLIKHLLEFIFLVIVMIITNFIPFRFLQAFAASLTFLLWPFLASGRRRILYNVQTNMGWDDGPETKKFIRRNLVNQIRVTLEIAQAWKFKSKRFMNRHVNILQFDKINPENGTVIIEGHFGNWEIPGVIMRNLGYT
;
A
#
# COMPACT_ATOMS: atom_id res chain seq x y z
N MET A 1 27.08 13.13 -13.94
CA MET A 1 26.87 11.91 -13.11
C MET A 1 25.49 11.83 -12.44
N LYS A 2 24.88 12.91 -11.93
CA LYS A 2 23.52 12.87 -11.34
C LYS A 2 22.44 12.37 -12.32
N LEU A 3 22.50 12.83 -13.57
CA LEU A 3 21.56 12.43 -14.62
C LEU A 3 21.57 10.92 -14.91
N ILE A 4 22.76 10.30 -14.97
CA ILE A 4 22.92 8.86 -15.20
C ILE A 4 22.40 8.05 -14.00
N LYS A 5 22.65 8.52 -12.76
CA LYS A 5 22.11 7.89 -11.55
C LYS A 5 20.58 7.88 -11.55
N HIS A 6 19.96 9.02 -11.84
CA HIS A 6 18.51 9.13 -11.91
C HIS A 6 17.91 8.32 -13.07
N LEU A 7 18.63 8.19 -14.19
CA LEU A 7 18.22 7.31 -15.28
C LEU A 7 18.20 5.84 -14.84
N LEU A 8 19.23 5.37 -14.14
CA LEU A 8 19.27 4.00 -13.62
C LEU A 8 18.17 3.74 -12.58
N GLU A 9 17.95 4.69 -11.66
CA GLU A 9 16.83 4.63 -10.69
C GLU A 9 15.48 4.56 -11.41
N PHE A 10 15.29 5.39 -12.45
CA PHE A 10 14.07 5.39 -13.25
C PHE A 10 13.86 4.07 -14.01
N ILE A 11 14.90 3.56 -14.68
CA ILE A 11 14.83 2.26 -15.39
C ILE A 11 14.49 1.14 -14.40
N PHE A 12 15.13 1.12 -13.23
CA PHE A 12 14.82 0.16 -12.18
C PHE A 12 13.35 0.23 -11.75
N LEU A 13 12.82 1.42 -11.49
CA LEU A 13 11.42 1.61 -11.14
C LEU A 13 10.46 1.15 -12.26
N VAL A 14 10.77 1.48 -13.52
CA VAL A 14 9.98 1.04 -14.68
C VAL A 14 9.96 -0.49 -14.78
N ILE A 15 11.11 -1.15 -14.61
CA ILE A 15 11.19 -2.61 -14.60
C ILE A 15 10.34 -3.19 -13.47
N VAL A 16 10.44 -2.64 -12.26
CA VAL A 16 9.62 -3.08 -11.12
C VAL A 16 8.13 -2.92 -11.43
N MET A 17 7.71 -1.79 -12.02
CA MET A 17 6.32 -1.57 -12.42
C MET A 17 5.87 -2.58 -13.48
N ILE A 18 6.69 -2.85 -14.49
CA ILE A 18 6.38 -3.82 -15.56
C ILE A 18 6.23 -5.22 -14.97
N ILE A 19 7.21 -5.69 -14.20
CA ILE A 19 7.18 -7.02 -13.56
C ILE A 19 5.95 -7.15 -12.67
N THR A 20 5.69 -6.14 -11.85
CA THR A 20 4.54 -6.14 -10.94
C THR A 20 3.23 -6.22 -11.72
N ASN A 21 3.14 -5.60 -12.91
CA ASN A 21 1.91 -5.62 -13.70
C ASN A 21 1.53 -6.99 -14.28
N PHE A 22 2.50 -7.88 -14.48
CA PHE A 22 2.24 -9.28 -14.87
C PHE A 22 1.64 -10.11 -13.72
N ILE A 23 1.74 -9.65 -12.48
CA ILE A 23 1.19 -10.35 -11.32
C ILE A 23 -0.30 -10.00 -11.18
N PRO A 24 -1.21 -10.98 -11.24
CA PRO A 24 -2.63 -10.74 -11.00
C PRO A 24 -2.86 -10.14 -9.60
N PHE A 25 -3.75 -9.14 -9.51
CA PHE A 25 -3.99 -8.38 -8.29
C PHE A 25 -4.28 -9.27 -7.06
N ARG A 26 -5.06 -10.35 -7.27
CA ARG A 26 -5.40 -11.34 -6.22
C ARG A 26 -4.19 -12.07 -5.62
N PHE A 27 -3.04 -12.10 -6.30
CA PHE A 27 -1.84 -12.80 -5.85
C PHE A 27 -0.80 -11.87 -5.20
N LEU A 28 -1.04 -10.56 -5.18
CA LEU A 28 -0.10 -9.60 -4.61
C LEU A 28 0.19 -9.86 -3.13
N GLN A 29 -0.80 -10.33 -2.36
CA GLN A 29 -0.60 -10.71 -0.96
C GLN A 29 0.41 -11.86 -0.81
N ALA A 30 0.25 -12.92 -1.60
CA ALA A 30 1.16 -14.07 -1.56
C ALA A 30 2.56 -13.68 -2.04
N PHE A 31 2.64 -12.90 -3.11
CA PHE A 31 3.90 -12.41 -3.64
C PHE A 31 4.63 -11.49 -2.65
N ALA A 32 3.92 -10.58 -1.99
CA ALA A 32 4.47 -9.73 -0.93
C ALA A 32 4.98 -10.55 0.27
N ALA A 33 4.29 -11.63 0.64
CA ALA A 33 4.77 -12.54 1.69
C ALA A 33 6.09 -13.21 1.31
N SER A 34 6.21 -13.68 0.06
CA SER A 34 7.45 -14.27 -0.46
C SER A 34 8.58 -13.24 -0.52
N LEU A 35 8.32 -12.04 -1.03
CA LEU A 35 9.32 -10.96 -1.05
C LEU A 35 9.76 -10.56 0.36
N THR A 36 8.84 -10.49 1.32
CA THR A 36 9.18 -10.17 2.71
C THR A 36 10.11 -11.22 3.32
N PHE A 37 9.89 -12.49 3.00
CA PHE A 37 10.77 -13.58 3.42
C PHE A 37 12.15 -13.45 2.78
N LEU A 38 12.23 -13.26 1.46
CA LEU A 38 13.49 -13.10 0.72
C LEU A 38 14.29 -11.87 1.17
N LEU A 39 13.60 -10.76 1.43
CA LEU A 39 14.21 -9.48 1.82
C LEU A 39 14.40 -9.34 3.33
N TRP A 40 14.01 -10.32 4.13
CA TRP A 40 14.02 -10.23 5.59
C TRP A 40 15.35 -9.73 6.20
N PRO A 41 16.54 -10.17 5.73
CA PRO A 41 17.82 -9.66 6.23
C PRO A 41 17.99 -8.16 6.01
N PHE A 42 17.52 -7.65 4.86
CA PHE A 42 17.65 -6.25 4.46
C PHE A 42 16.62 -5.33 5.14
N LEU A 43 15.53 -5.89 5.68
CA LEU A 43 14.46 -5.14 6.34
C LEU A 43 14.74 -4.81 7.82
N ALA A 44 15.97 -4.96 8.30
CA ALA A 44 16.34 -4.72 9.70
C ALA A 44 15.95 -3.31 10.19
N SER A 45 16.16 -2.28 9.37
CA SER A 45 15.77 -0.89 9.72
C SER A 45 14.25 -0.75 9.88
N GLY A 46 13.46 -1.29 8.95
CA GLY A 46 12.00 -1.28 9.03
C GLY A 46 11.48 -2.00 10.27
N ARG A 47 12.02 -3.19 10.56
CA ARG A 47 11.67 -3.95 11.77
C ARG A 47 11.88 -3.15 13.06
N ARG A 48 13.02 -2.47 13.20
CA ARG A 48 13.31 -1.63 14.38
C ARG A 48 12.35 -0.46 14.52
N ARG A 49 12.02 0.21 13.41
CA ARG A 49 11.07 1.34 13.42
C ARG A 49 9.65 0.90 13.79
N ILE A 50 9.20 -0.23 13.24
CA ILE A 50 7.87 -0.76 13.58
C ILE A 50 7.84 -1.17 15.06
N LEU A 51 8.86 -1.87 15.55
CA LEU A 51 8.96 -2.25 16.96
C LEU A 51 8.87 -1.02 17.87
N TYR A 52 9.70 -0.01 17.61
CA TYR A 52 9.70 1.24 18.37
C TYR A 52 8.31 1.90 18.36
N ASN A 53 7.68 2.03 17.19
CA ASN A 53 6.37 2.66 17.08
C ASN A 53 5.29 1.91 17.86
N VAL A 54 5.31 0.57 17.83
CA VAL A 54 4.33 -0.24 18.55
C VAL A 54 4.59 -0.19 20.06
N GLN A 55 5.84 -0.21 20.50
CA GLN A 55 6.21 -0.05 21.91
C GLN A 55 5.77 1.32 22.45
N THR A 56 6.10 2.40 21.73
CA THR A 56 5.84 3.77 22.19
C THR A 56 4.36 4.14 22.12
N ASN A 57 3.64 3.76 21.07
CA ASN A 57 2.26 4.22 20.86
C ASN A 57 1.20 3.22 21.33
N MET A 58 1.53 1.92 21.43
CA MET A 58 0.59 0.87 21.81
C MET A 58 0.99 0.13 23.10
N GLY A 59 2.21 0.36 23.62
CA GLY A 59 2.68 -0.24 24.87
C GLY A 59 2.94 -1.75 24.79
N TRP A 60 3.14 -2.31 23.60
CA TRP A 60 3.40 -3.76 23.47
C TRP A 60 4.83 -4.12 23.88
N ASP A 61 5.04 -5.33 24.36
CA ASP A 61 6.35 -5.89 24.66
C ASP A 61 7.06 -6.42 23.40
N ASP A 62 8.35 -6.78 23.51
CA ASP A 62 9.07 -7.49 22.43
C ASP A 62 8.79 -9.00 22.46
N GLY A 63 7.49 -9.34 22.41
CA GLY A 63 7.00 -10.72 22.45
C GLY A 63 6.77 -11.36 21.07
N PRO A 64 6.35 -12.64 21.04
CA PRO A 64 6.00 -13.35 19.81
C PRO A 64 4.91 -12.67 18.97
N GLU A 65 3.89 -12.08 19.61
CA GLU A 65 2.81 -11.40 18.90
C GLU A 65 3.30 -10.10 18.25
N THR A 66 4.18 -9.34 18.90
CA THR A 66 4.84 -8.16 18.31
C THR A 66 5.67 -8.55 17.08
N LYS A 67 6.43 -9.64 17.15
CA LYS A 67 7.22 -10.14 16.00
C LYS A 67 6.33 -10.55 14.83
N LYS A 68 5.21 -11.22 15.11
CA LYS A 68 4.19 -11.59 14.12
C LYS A 68 3.52 -10.37 13.51
N PHE A 69 3.22 -9.35 14.31
CA PHE A 69 2.70 -8.06 13.83
C PHE A 69 3.71 -7.36 12.92
N ILE A 70 4.98 -7.24 13.33
CA ILE A 70 6.04 -6.63 12.51
C ILE A 70 6.12 -7.32 11.15
N ARG A 71 6.11 -8.66 11.13
CA ARG A 71 6.13 -9.42 9.88
C ARG A 71 4.91 -9.10 9.01
N ARG A 72 3.70 -9.13 9.58
CA ARG A 72 2.46 -8.80 8.85
C ARG A 72 2.46 -7.37 8.34
N ASN A 73 2.97 -6.42 9.12
CA ASN A 73 3.07 -5.02 8.74
C ASN A 73 4.00 -4.84 7.53
N LEU A 74 5.17 -5.48 7.52
CA LEU A 74 6.09 -5.46 6.38
C LEU A 74 5.50 -6.12 5.13
N VAL A 75 4.82 -7.26 5.28
CA VAL A 75 4.09 -7.88 4.16
C VAL A 75 3.05 -6.92 3.60
N ASN A 76 2.29 -6.27 4.47
CA ASN A 76 1.27 -5.31 4.05
C ASN A 76 1.90 -4.09 3.35
N GLN A 77 3.01 -3.58 3.86
CA GLN A 77 3.71 -2.45 3.25
C GLN A 77 4.21 -2.80 1.84
N ILE A 78 4.86 -3.96 1.68
CA ILE A 78 5.29 -4.44 0.36
C ILE A 78 4.09 -4.64 -0.56
N ARG A 79 2.99 -5.24 -0.06
CA ARG A 79 1.75 -5.40 -0.83
C ARG A 79 1.25 -4.04 -1.34
N VAL A 80 1.10 -3.05 -0.45
CA VAL A 80 0.61 -1.72 -0.82
C VAL A 80 1.50 -1.07 -1.87
N THR A 81 2.84 -1.18 -1.75
CA THR A 81 3.76 -0.69 -2.79
C THR A 81 3.51 -1.35 -4.15
N LEU A 82 3.27 -2.66 -4.17
CA LEU A 82 2.95 -3.39 -5.40
C LEU A 82 1.57 -3.00 -5.97
N GLU A 83 0.60 -2.75 -5.10
CA GLU A 83 -0.72 -2.26 -5.52
C GLU A 83 -0.62 -0.87 -6.14
N ILE A 84 0.19 0.03 -5.57
CA ILE A 84 0.46 1.37 -6.11
C ILE A 84 1.16 1.27 -7.47
N ALA A 85 2.09 0.33 -7.65
CA ALA A 85 2.68 0.05 -8.97
C ALA A 85 1.66 -0.40 -10.02
N GLN A 86 0.47 -0.84 -9.59
CA GLN A 86 -0.68 -1.16 -10.44
C GLN A 86 -1.81 -0.10 -10.38
N ALA A 87 -1.56 1.09 -9.82
CA ALA A 87 -2.60 2.10 -9.56
C ALA A 87 -3.36 2.55 -10.82
N TRP A 88 -2.75 2.44 -12.01
CA TRP A 88 -3.44 2.70 -13.28
C TRP A 88 -4.69 1.83 -13.48
N LYS A 89 -4.73 0.62 -12.89
CA LYS A 89 -5.90 -0.28 -12.93
C LYS A 89 -7.09 0.28 -12.14
N PHE A 90 -6.85 1.13 -11.14
CA PHE A 90 -7.89 1.69 -10.27
C PHE A 90 -8.81 2.67 -11.03
N LYS A 91 -8.34 3.25 -12.13
CA LYS A 91 -9.16 4.10 -13.02
C LYS A 91 -10.35 3.35 -13.61
N SER A 92 -10.30 2.01 -13.65
CA SER A 92 -11.40 1.19 -14.18
C SER A 92 -12.51 1.02 -13.13
N LYS A 93 -13.72 1.50 -13.43
CA LYS A 93 -14.91 1.24 -12.60
C LYS A 93 -15.14 -0.25 -12.35
N ARG A 94 -14.88 -1.10 -13.36
CA ARG A 94 -14.99 -2.56 -13.21
C ARG A 94 -14.02 -3.13 -12.18
N PHE A 95 -12.79 -2.61 -12.15
CA PHE A 95 -11.81 -3.02 -11.15
C PHE A 95 -12.27 -2.61 -9.75
N MET A 96 -12.71 -1.36 -9.59
CA MET A 96 -13.18 -0.82 -8.31
C MET A 96 -14.35 -1.64 -7.76
N ASN A 97 -15.39 -1.87 -8.55
CA ASN A 97 -16.56 -2.64 -8.13
C ASN A 97 -16.23 -4.08 -7.72
N ARG A 98 -15.14 -4.66 -8.24
CA ARG A 98 -14.71 -6.02 -7.91
C ARG A 98 -13.90 -6.09 -6.62
N HIS A 99 -13.12 -5.06 -6.32
CA HIS A 99 -12.08 -5.13 -5.28
C HIS A 99 -12.29 -4.18 -4.11
N VAL A 100 -13.25 -3.25 -4.21
CA VAL A 100 -13.51 -2.23 -3.21
C VAL A 100 -14.97 -2.31 -2.78
N ASN A 101 -15.17 -2.33 -1.47
CA ASN A 101 -16.47 -2.13 -0.85
C ASN A 101 -16.39 -0.89 0.04
N ILE A 102 -17.35 0.03 -0.12
CA ILE A 102 -17.40 1.28 0.64
C ILE A 102 -18.47 1.14 1.71
N LEU A 103 -18.09 1.33 2.96
CA LEU A 103 -19.02 1.29 4.08
C LEU A 103 -19.48 2.71 4.42
N GLN A 104 -20.78 2.87 4.72
CA GLN A 104 -21.38 4.13 5.19
C GLN A 104 -21.28 5.32 4.21
N PHE A 105 -21.26 5.05 2.90
CA PHE A 105 -21.16 6.09 1.87
C PHE A 105 -22.41 6.98 1.79
N ASP A 106 -23.56 6.42 2.15
CA ASP A 106 -24.88 7.08 2.22
C ASP A 106 -24.91 8.34 3.11
N LYS A 107 -23.90 8.51 3.97
CA LYS A 107 -23.78 9.66 4.88
C LYS A 107 -23.11 10.89 4.25
N ILE A 108 -22.59 10.78 3.03
CA ILE A 108 -21.85 11.88 2.37
C ILE A 108 -22.80 12.67 1.48
N ASN A 109 -23.07 13.94 1.83
CA ASN A 109 -23.82 14.86 0.97
C ASN A 109 -22.84 15.62 0.04
N PRO A 110 -22.89 15.42 -1.29
CA PRO A 110 -22.01 16.09 -2.23
C PRO A 110 -22.15 17.61 -2.27
N GLU A 111 -23.32 18.15 -1.91
CA GLU A 111 -23.61 19.59 -2.03
C GLU A 111 -22.88 20.44 -0.97
N ASN A 112 -22.47 19.84 0.14
CA ASN A 112 -21.88 20.56 1.27
C ASN A 112 -20.35 20.71 1.19
N GLY A 113 -19.74 20.25 0.09
CA GLY A 113 -18.30 20.00 0.03
C GLY A 113 -17.90 18.82 0.93
N THR A 114 -16.80 18.15 0.60
CA THR A 114 -16.36 16.97 1.36
C THR A 114 -14.86 17.03 1.58
N VAL A 115 -14.45 16.87 2.84
CA VAL A 115 -13.03 16.73 3.23
C VAL A 115 -12.79 15.28 3.61
N ILE A 116 -11.84 14.65 2.93
CA ILE A 116 -11.39 13.29 3.25
C ILE A 116 -10.18 13.42 4.17
N ILE A 117 -10.24 12.75 5.33
CA ILE A 117 -9.11 12.60 6.22
C ILE A 117 -8.66 11.15 6.16
N GLU A 118 -7.44 10.94 5.69
CA GLU A 118 -6.83 9.61 5.62
C GLU A 118 -5.43 9.63 6.25
N GLY A 119 -5.10 8.52 6.92
CA GLY A 119 -3.72 8.23 7.27
C GLY A 119 -3.07 7.33 6.22
N HIS A 120 -1.76 7.13 6.31
CA HIS A 120 -1.02 6.18 5.46
C HIS A 120 -1.31 4.72 5.90
N PHE A 121 -2.57 4.32 5.80
CA PHE A 121 -3.07 3.01 6.18
C PHE A 121 -3.61 2.27 4.97
N GLY A 122 -3.20 1.00 4.82
CA GLY A 122 -3.57 0.23 3.63
C GLY A 122 -3.14 0.95 2.36
N ASN A 123 -3.99 0.94 1.35
CA ASN A 123 -3.75 1.62 0.08
C ASN A 123 -4.52 2.95 0.04
N TRP A 124 -3.82 4.03 0.39
CA TRP A 124 -4.37 5.40 0.46
C TRP A 124 -4.60 6.03 -0.92
N GLU A 125 -4.19 5.39 -2.03
CA GLU A 125 -4.50 5.91 -3.38
C GLU A 125 -5.97 5.60 -3.79
N ILE A 126 -6.60 4.64 -3.11
CA ILE A 126 -7.94 4.16 -3.45
C ILE A 126 -9.04 5.22 -3.19
N PRO A 127 -9.10 5.89 -2.02
CA PRO A 127 -10.16 6.85 -1.71
C PRO A 127 -10.30 7.98 -2.73
N GLY A 128 -9.19 8.57 -3.19
CA GLY A 128 -9.24 9.63 -4.21
C GLY A 128 -9.85 9.16 -5.54
N VAL A 129 -9.50 7.95 -5.98
CA VAL A 129 -10.06 7.36 -7.20
C VAL A 129 -11.55 7.04 -7.05
N ILE A 130 -11.96 6.58 -5.86
CA ILE A 130 -13.38 6.34 -5.55
C ILE A 130 -14.18 7.63 -5.66
N MET A 131 -13.75 8.70 -4.98
CA MET A 131 -14.49 9.96 -4.95
C MET A 131 -14.66 10.54 -6.35
N ARG A 132 -13.60 10.49 -7.17
CA ARG A 132 -13.69 10.85 -8.58
C ARG A 132 -14.73 10.02 -9.34
N ASN A 133 -14.77 8.70 -9.13
CA ASN A 133 -15.73 7.82 -9.78
C ASN A 133 -17.18 8.07 -9.34
N LEU A 134 -17.37 8.66 -8.16
CA LEU A 134 -18.67 9.02 -7.58
C LEU A 134 -19.09 10.46 -7.91
N GLY A 135 -18.28 11.20 -8.68
CA GLY A 135 -18.63 12.54 -9.17
C GLY A 135 -18.16 13.69 -8.27
N TYR A 136 -17.33 13.41 -7.26
CA TYR A 136 -16.68 14.43 -6.44
C TYR A 136 -15.39 14.87 -7.16
N THR A 137 -15.21 16.19 -7.35
CA THR A 137 -14.04 16.81 -7.98
C THR A 137 -13.36 17.78 -7.06
#